data_AF-A0A7X8KEF1-F1
#
_entry.id   AF-A0A7X8KEF1-F1
#
_cell.length_a   1.000
_cell.length_b   1.000
_cell.length_c   1.000
_cell.angle_alpha   90.00
_cell.angle_beta   90.00
_cell.angle_gamma   90.00
#
_symmetry.space_group_name_H-M   'P 1'
#
loop_
_entity.id
_entity.type
_entity.pdbx_description
1 polymer ?
#
loop_
_entity_poly.entity_id
_entity_poly.type
_entity_poly.pdbx_seq_one_letter_code
_entity_poly.pdbx_strand_id
1 'polypeptide(L)'
;MPCGKKRIYFEGVRVFVWNFGMFKKGAAMAVPRIGIFVGKNGISDQDLLKHEFGHILQYKKWGARKFWFKIAFVSVKSFRKEKKSASFRHYNTWTEWSANRLAYNYFNKPNDWNFRDYPILPKSFGKMSVPKFEKCPLLFVKKWIDC
;
A
#
# COMPACT_ATOMS: atom_id res chain seq x y z
N MET A 1 -7.16 34.06 16.81
CA MET A 1 -7.62 32.69 16.47
C MET A 1 -6.55 32.03 15.61
N PRO A 2 -5.96 30.87 15.96
CA PRO A 2 -4.98 30.25 15.09
C PRO A 2 -5.69 29.61 13.88
N CYS A 3 -5.24 29.97 12.68
CA CYS A 3 -5.69 29.46 11.38
C CYS A 3 -5.68 27.92 11.36
N GLY A 4 -6.86 27.31 11.33
CA GLY A 4 -7.02 25.85 11.39
C GLY A 4 -6.43 25.17 10.17
N LYS A 5 -5.48 24.24 10.38
CA LYS A 5 -4.97 23.38 9.31
C LYS A 5 -6.14 22.69 8.60
N LYS A 6 -6.36 22.98 7.31
CA LYS A 6 -7.37 22.34 6.46
C LYS A 6 -7.22 20.82 6.61
N ARG A 7 -8.26 20.15 7.12
CA ARG A 7 -8.28 18.70 7.25
C ARG A 7 -8.53 18.11 5.88
N ILE A 8 -7.66 17.19 5.46
CA ILE A 8 -7.72 16.58 4.15
C ILE A 8 -8.05 15.10 4.37
N TYR A 9 -8.96 14.58 3.57
CA TYR A 9 -9.47 13.22 3.69
C TYR A 9 -9.42 12.54 2.32
N PHE A 10 -9.20 11.24 2.33
CA PHE A 10 -9.28 10.36 1.17
C PHE A 10 -10.08 9.13 1.57
N GLU A 11 -11.21 8.88 0.91
CA GLU A 11 -12.13 7.77 1.25
C GLU A 11 -12.49 7.72 2.76
N GLY A 12 -12.76 8.89 3.36
CA GLY A 12 -13.07 9.04 4.78
C GLY A 12 -11.88 8.86 5.73
N VAL A 13 -10.68 8.57 5.22
CA VAL A 13 -9.45 8.45 6.01
C VAL A 13 -8.71 9.78 6.01
N ARG A 14 -8.27 10.23 7.18
CA ARG A 14 -7.53 11.48 7.32
C ARG A 14 -6.16 11.37 6.63
N VAL A 15 -5.79 12.40 5.87
CA VAL A 15 -4.50 12.55 5.20
C VAL A 15 -3.65 13.60 5.94
N PHE A 16 -2.42 13.23 6.25
CA PHE A 16 -1.41 14.08 6.88
C PHE A 16 -0.28 14.33 5.90
N VAL A 17 0.05 15.60 5.69
CA VAL A 17 1.17 16.00 4.84
C VAL A 17 2.39 16.28 5.70
N TRP A 18 3.48 15.57 5.44
CA TRP A 18 4.76 15.75 6.10
C TRP A 18 5.84 16.16 5.10
N ASN A 19 6.69 17.09 5.52
CA ASN A 19 7.77 17.62 4.69
C ASN A 19 9.14 17.47 5.37
N PHE A 20 9.41 16.28 5.93
CA PHE A 20 10.68 15.96 6.57
C PHE A 20 11.14 14.53 6.22
N GLY A 21 12.45 14.27 6.34
CA GLY A 21 13.02 12.94 6.12
C GLY A 21 12.68 12.34 4.76
N MET A 22 12.22 11.07 4.76
CA MET A 22 11.87 10.35 3.53
C MET A 22 10.61 10.92 2.84
N PHE A 23 9.74 11.63 3.56
CA PHE A 23 8.55 12.25 2.97
C PHE A 23 8.90 13.41 2.02
N LYS A 24 10.07 14.04 2.17
CA LYS A 24 10.61 14.97 1.15
C LYS A 24 10.94 14.29 -0.17
N LYS A 25 11.21 12.99 -0.14
CA LYS A 25 11.57 12.15 -1.30
C LYS A 25 10.37 11.38 -1.87
N GLY A 26 9.14 11.77 -1.50
CA GLY A 26 7.92 11.13 -1.99
C GLY A 26 7.47 9.89 -1.23
N ALA A 27 8.02 9.62 -0.04
CA ALA A 27 7.51 8.52 0.79
C ALA A 27 6.06 8.77 1.23
N ALA A 28 5.31 7.69 1.36
CA ALA A 28 4.01 7.65 2.00
C ALA A 28 3.89 6.41 2.89
N MET A 29 2.90 6.41 3.77
CA MET A 29 2.52 5.25 4.57
C MET A 29 1.08 5.37 5.10
N ALA A 30 0.41 4.24 5.18
CA ALA A 30 -0.88 4.11 5.86
C ALA A 30 -0.70 3.57 7.28
N VAL A 31 -1.28 4.28 8.25
CA VAL A 31 -1.38 3.85 9.65
C VAL A 31 -2.86 3.66 9.97
N PRO A 32 -3.38 2.42 9.93
CA PRO A 32 -4.79 2.16 10.17
C PRO A 32 -5.28 2.77 11.49
N ARG A 33 -6.50 3.30 11.47
CA ARG A 33 -7.16 4.06 12.57
C ARG A 33 -6.57 5.44 12.86
N ILE A 34 -5.41 5.79 12.30
CA ILE A 34 -4.82 7.13 12.45
C ILE A 34 -4.98 7.93 11.17
N GLY A 35 -4.49 7.41 10.04
CA GLY A 35 -4.58 8.08 8.75
C GLY A 35 -3.52 7.65 7.74
N ILE A 36 -3.52 8.33 6.60
CA ILE A 36 -2.52 8.22 5.54
C ILE A 36 -1.53 9.39 5.69
N PHE A 37 -0.24 9.10 5.63
CA PHE A 37 0.82 10.09 5.72
C PHE A 37 1.53 10.16 4.37
N VAL A 38 1.63 11.36 3.80
CA VAL A 38 2.24 11.58 2.47
C VAL A 38 3.23 12.72 2.49
N GLY A 39 4.18 12.69 1.55
CA GLY A 39 5.00 13.85 1.20
C GLY A 39 4.18 14.99 0.60
N LYS A 40 4.76 16.19 0.47
CA LYS A 40 4.09 17.39 -0.07
C LYS A 40 3.37 17.14 -1.40
N ASN A 41 3.97 16.35 -2.29
CA ASN A 41 3.42 16.06 -3.62
C ASN A 41 2.45 14.87 -3.63
N GLY A 42 2.43 14.06 -2.57
CA GLY A 42 1.61 12.84 -2.52
C GLY A 42 0.13 13.10 -2.26
N ILE A 43 -0.24 14.34 -1.95
CA ILE A 43 -1.64 14.71 -1.73
C ILE A 43 -2.46 14.84 -3.02
N SER A 44 -1.80 15.19 -4.12
CA SER A 44 -2.39 15.28 -5.46
C SER A 44 -2.20 13.99 -6.27
N ASP A 45 -1.39 13.06 -5.76
CA ASP A 45 -1.11 11.79 -6.40
C ASP A 45 -2.22 10.78 -6.04
N GLN A 46 -3.21 10.69 -6.93
CA GLN A 46 -4.36 9.79 -6.75
C GLN A 46 -3.93 8.33 -6.68
N ASP A 47 -2.94 7.91 -7.47
CA ASP A 47 -2.52 6.51 -7.48
C ASP A 47 -1.80 6.15 -6.16
N LEU A 48 -0.96 7.04 -5.65
CA LEU A 48 -0.33 6.88 -4.33
C LEU A 48 -1.38 6.81 -3.21
N LEU A 49 -2.39 7.68 -3.24
CA LEU A 49 -3.46 7.66 -2.24
C LEU A 49 -4.30 6.38 -2.31
N LYS A 50 -4.64 5.91 -3.52
CA LYS A 50 -5.32 4.62 -3.73
C LYS A 50 -4.47 3.47 -3.19
N HIS A 51 -3.17 3.48 -3.44
CA HIS A 51 -2.22 2.49 -2.91
C HIS A 51 -2.20 2.45 -1.39
N GLU A 52 -2.01 3.59 -0.73
CA GLU A 52 -2.01 3.68 0.74
C GLU A 52 -3.37 3.30 1.33
N PHE A 53 -4.46 3.66 0.66
CA PHE A 53 -5.79 3.20 1.04
C PHE A 53 -5.94 1.67 0.89
N GLY A 54 -5.25 1.04 -0.06
CA GLY A 54 -5.13 -0.41 -0.18
C GLY A 54 -4.60 -1.07 1.10
N HIS A 55 -3.63 -0.45 1.80
CA HIS A 55 -3.18 -0.93 3.11
C HIS A 55 -4.24 -0.76 4.21
N ILE A 56 -5.04 0.30 4.16
CA ILE A 56 -6.22 0.44 5.04
C ILE A 56 -7.22 -0.69 4.78
N LEU A 57 -7.46 -1.05 3.51
CA LEU A 57 -8.34 -2.17 3.14
C LEU A 57 -7.77 -3.51 3.61
N GLN A 58 -6.46 -3.73 3.54
CA GLN A 58 -5.83 -4.92 4.13
C GLN A 58 -6.06 -5.02 5.64
N TYR A 59 -5.97 -3.90 6.35
CA TYR A 59 -6.29 -3.87 7.78
C TYR A 59 -7.76 -4.22 8.03
N LYS A 60 -8.69 -3.63 7.27
CA LYS A 60 -10.13 -3.92 7.37
C LYS A 60 -10.43 -5.40 7.08
N LYS A 61 -9.80 -5.99 6.05
CA LYS A 61 -10.05 -7.37 5.62
C LYS A 61 -9.44 -8.41 6.55
N TRP A 62 -8.21 -8.19 7.04
CA TRP A 62 -7.46 -9.22 7.76
C TRP A 62 -7.20 -8.92 9.23
N GLY A 63 -7.63 -7.76 9.72
CA GLY A 63 -7.55 -7.36 11.12
C GLY A 63 -6.15 -6.94 11.58
N ALA A 64 -6.12 -6.34 12.78
CA ALA A 64 -4.94 -5.69 13.35
C ALA A 64 -3.74 -6.65 13.50
N ARG A 65 -3.96 -7.86 14.00
CA ARG A 65 -2.88 -8.83 14.24
C ARG A 65 -2.16 -9.19 12.94
N LYS A 66 -2.90 -9.49 11.87
CA LYS A 66 -2.28 -9.86 10.58
C LYS A 66 -1.61 -8.65 9.96
N PHE A 67 -2.24 -7.49 10.03
CA PHE A 67 -1.69 -6.25 9.50
C PHE A 67 -0.33 -5.91 10.15
N TRP A 68 -0.29 -5.74 11.46
CA TRP A 68 0.92 -5.28 12.14
C TRP A 68 2.05 -6.31 12.13
N PHE A 69 1.76 -7.59 12.37
CA PHE A 69 2.81 -8.61 12.50
C PHE A 69 3.23 -9.27 11.18
N LYS A 70 2.41 -9.21 10.12
CA LYS A 70 2.76 -9.81 8.82
C LYS A 70 2.93 -8.77 7.73
N ILE A 71 1.97 -7.86 7.56
CA ILE A 71 1.97 -6.92 6.43
C ILE A 71 3.00 -5.82 6.66
N ALA A 72 2.81 -5.01 7.70
CA ALA A 72 3.70 -3.88 8.00
C ALA A 72 5.16 -4.36 8.14
N PHE A 73 5.39 -5.49 8.80
CA PHE A 73 6.72 -6.10 8.89
C PHE A 73 7.33 -6.45 7.53
N VAL A 74 6.56 -7.07 6.62
CA VAL A 74 7.02 -7.44 5.27
C VAL A 74 7.22 -6.21 4.37
N SER A 75 6.34 -5.20 4.45
CA SER A 75 6.48 -3.93 3.73
C SER A 75 7.77 -3.19 4.13
N VAL A 76 8.02 -3.05 5.44
CA VAL A 76 9.27 -2.43 5.92
C VAL A 76 10.51 -3.23 5.51
N LYS A 77 10.46 -4.56 5.61
CA LYS A 77 11.58 -5.43 5.22
C LYS A 77 11.88 -5.34 3.72
N SER A 78 10.85 -5.31 2.87
CA SER A 78 10.99 -5.24 1.42
C SER A 78 11.48 -3.87 0.97
N PHE A 79 10.95 -2.77 1.52
CA PHE A 79 11.47 -1.42 1.27
C PHE A 79 12.97 -1.28 1.61
N ARG A 80 13.39 -1.81 2.76
CA ARG A 80 14.81 -1.84 3.14
C ARG A 80 15.66 -2.70 2.21
N LYS A 81 15.10 -3.77 1.64
CA LYS A 81 15.80 -4.65 0.71
C LYS A 81 15.99 -3.99 -0.66
N GLU A 82 14.98 -3.28 -1.17
CA GLU A 82 15.08 -2.51 -2.42
C GLU A 82 16.20 -1.47 -2.35
N LYS A 83 16.32 -0.76 -1.22
CA LYS A 83 17.43 0.18 -0.99
C LYS A 83 18.83 -0.45 -1.04
N LYS A 84 18.93 -1.76 -0.80
CA LYS A 84 20.21 -2.50 -0.79
C LYS A 84 20.48 -3.27 -2.07
N SER A 85 19.47 -3.41 -2.96
CA SER A 85 19.55 -4.31 -4.09
C SER A 85 18.69 -3.79 -5.24
N ALA A 86 19.35 -3.32 -6.29
CA ALA A 86 18.70 -2.76 -7.47
C ALA A 86 17.81 -3.76 -8.23
N SER A 87 18.06 -5.07 -8.07
CA SER A 87 17.27 -6.14 -8.68
C SER A 87 15.99 -6.47 -7.89
N PHE A 88 15.89 -6.04 -6.64
CA PHE A 88 14.70 -6.26 -5.82
C PHE A 88 13.73 -5.10 -5.96
N ARG A 89 12.48 -5.40 -6.34
CA ARG A 89 11.40 -4.41 -6.47
C ARG A 89 10.40 -4.57 -5.34
N HIS A 90 10.18 -3.50 -4.57
CA HIS A 90 9.28 -3.50 -3.41
C HIS A 90 7.82 -3.82 -3.81
N TYR A 91 7.34 -3.20 -4.90
CA TYR A 91 5.98 -3.39 -5.43
C TYR A 91 5.65 -4.84 -5.82
N ASN A 92 6.65 -5.70 -6.02
CA ASN A 92 6.44 -7.12 -6.34
C ASN A 92 6.13 -7.98 -5.11
N THR A 93 6.20 -7.42 -3.91
CA THR A 93 5.89 -8.18 -2.70
C THR A 93 4.39 -8.30 -2.45
N TRP A 94 3.97 -9.42 -1.86
CA TRP A 94 2.55 -9.73 -1.68
C TRP A 94 1.79 -8.70 -0.88
N THR A 95 2.47 -7.96 0.02
CA THR A 95 1.86 -6.87 0.76
C THR A 95 1.51 -5.69 -0.13
N GLU A 96 2.36 -5.36 -1.10
CA GLU A 96 2.15 -4.22 -1.99
C GLU A 96 1.13 -4.54 -3.08
N TRP A 97 1.34 -5.60 -3.86
CA TRP A 97 0.44 -5.89 -4.98
C TRP A 97 -0.97 -6.29 -4.51
N SER A 98 -1.11 -6.88 -3.31
CA SER A 98 -2.45 -7.18 -2.77
C SER A 98 -3.14 -5.94 -2.19
N ALA A 99 -2.39 -4.95 -1.69
CA ALA A 99 -2.95 -3.64 -1.36
C ALA A 99 -3.49 -2.96 -2.62
N ASN A 100 -2.71 -2.98 -3.70
CA ASN A 100 -3.12 -2.47 -5.01
C ASN A 100 -4.36 -3.21 -5.54
N ARG A 101 -4.41 -4.54 -5.45
CA ARG A 101 -5.59 -5.31 -5.90
C ARG A 101 -6.85 -4.98 -5.11
N LEU A 102 -6.74 -4.85 -3.79
CA LEU A 102 -7.87 -4.46 -2.95
C LEU A 102 -8.36 -3.05 -3.30
N ALA A 103 -7.45 -2.11 -3.50
CA ALA A 103 -7.79 -0.76 -3.94
C ALA A 103 -8.42 -0.78 -5.33
N TYR A 104 -7.83 -1.47 -6.31
CA TYR A 104 -8.38 -1.62 -7.66
C TYR A 104 -9.82 -2.15 -7.65
N ASN A 105 -10.10 -3.18 -6.85
CA ASN A 105 -11.46 -3.70 -6.69
C ASN A 105 -12.39 -2.69 -5.99
N TYR A 106 -11.93 -2.02 -4.94
CA TYR A 106 -12.72 -1.03 -4.20
C TYR A 106 -13.13 0.17 -5.06
N PHE A 107 -12.21 0.68 -5.89
CA PHE A 107 -12.46 1.79 -6.82
C PHE A 107 -13.16 1.34 -8.12
N ASN A 108 -13.82 0.20 -8.07
CA ASN A 108 -14.62 -0.34 -9.17
C ASN A 108 -13.81 -0.56 -10.47
N LYS A 109 -12.57 -1.04 -10.33
CA LYS A 109 -11.70 -1.47 -11.43
C LYS A 109 -11.49 -0.36 -12.48
N PRO A 110 -10.94 0.80 -12.10
CA PRO A 110 -10.87 1.95 -12.99
C PRO A 110 -9.98 1.65 -14.20
N ASN A 111 -10.38 2.16 -15.38
CA ASN A 111 -9.71 1.88 -16.65
C ASN A 111 -8.32 2.52 -16.76
N ASP A 112 -8.08 3.58 -15.98
CA ASP A 112 -6.83 4.35 -15.94
C ASP A 112 -5.86 3.88 -14.85
N TRP A 113 -6.07 2.69 -14.28
CA TRP A 113 -5.19 2.16 -13.23
C TRP A 113 -3.74 2.01 -13.72
N ASN A 114 -2.78 2.60 -13.00
CA ASN A 114 -1.37 2.50 -13.33
C ASN A 114 -0.79 1.13 -12.93
N PHE A 115 -0.96 0.13 -13.80
CA PHE A 115 -0.40 -1.22 -13.62
C PHE A 115 1.14 -1.27 -13.65
N ARG A 116 1.80 -0.21 -14.12
CA ARG A 116 3.25 -0.14 -14.13
C ARG A 116 3.78 0.06 -12.72
N ASP A 117 3.25 1.03 -11.99
CA ASP A 117 3.79 1.40 -10.68
C ASP A 117 3.01 0.73 -9.53
N TYR A 118 1.74 0.39 -9.78
CA TYR A 118 0.83 -0.24 -8.81
C TYR A 118 0.24 -1.55 -9.34
N PRO A 119 1.05 -2.60 -9.57
CA PRO A 119 0.55 -3.83 -10.14
C PRO A 119 -0.39 -4.57 -9.17
N ILE A 120 -1.43 -5.21 -9.70
CA ILE A 120 -2.45 -5.97 -8.92
C ILE A 120 -2.14 -7.48 -8.81
N LEU A 121 -0.99 -7.88 -9.35
CA LEU A 121 -0.35 -9.19 -9.29
C LEU A 121 1.17 -8.97 -9.33
N PRO A 122 1.99 -9.88 -8.79
CA PRO A 122 3.44 -9.68 -8.85
C PRO A 122 3.93 -9.78 -10.29
N LYS A 123 4.81 -8.86 -10.72
CA LYS A 123 5.42 -8.92 -12.06
C LYS A 123 6.51 -9.97 -12.18
N SER A 124 7.09 -10.38 -11.05
CA SER A 124 8.04 -11.48 -10.98
C SER A 124 7.80 -12.33 -9.74
N PHE A 125 7.94 -13.64 -9.92
CA PHE A 125 7.71 -14.62 -8.86
C PHE A 125 8.99 -14.80 -8.03
N GLY A 126 9.07 -14.06 -6.93
CA GLY A 126 10.13 -14.21 -5.92
C GLY A 126 9.59 -14.74 -4.59
N LYS A 127 10.49 -15.10 -3.66
CA LYS A 127 10.12 -15.60 -2.30
C LYS A 127 9.18 -14.68 -1.52
N MET A 128 9.13 -13.37 -1.83
CA MET A 128 8.25 -12.39 -1.16
C MET A 128 7.01 -12.02 -1.98
N SER A 129 6.87 -12.56 -3.20
CA SER A 129 5.72 -12.31 -4.09
C SER A 129 4.46 -13.07 -3.68
N VAL A 130 4.59 -14.08 -2.82
CA VAL A 130 3.51 -14.90 -2.27
C VAL A 130 3.68 -14.94 -0.75
N PRO A 131 2.60 -14.86 0.05
CA PRO A 131 2.70 -15.07 1.49
C PRO A 131 3.10 -16.52 1.79
N LYS A 132 3.85 -16.73 2.88
CA LYS A 132 4.32 -18.08 3.29
C LYS A 132 3.21 -19.13 3.51
N PHE A 133 1.97 -18.69 3.69
CA PHE A 133 0.83 -19.56 3.95
C PHE A 133 0.05 -19.91 2.67
N GLU A 134 0.55 -19.56 1.48
CA GLU A 134 -0.06 -19.92 0.21
C GLU A 134 0.99 -20.37 -0.82
N LYS A 135 0.57 -21.13 -1.83
CA LYS A 135 1.47 -21.75 -2.82
C LYS A 135 1.80 -20.82 -4.00
N CYS A 136 0.84 -20.00 -4.44
CA CYS A 136 1.04 -19.09 -5.57
C CYS A 136 0.13 -17.84 -5.48
N PRO A 137 0.41 -16.77 -6.24
CA PRO A 137 -0.39 -15.54 -6.20
C PRO A 137 -1.86 -15.75 -6.58
N LEU A 138 -2.15 -16.61 -7.56
CA LEU A 138 -3.52 -16.87 -8.02
C LEU A 138 -4.38 -17.54 -6.94
N LEU A 139 -3.81 -18.53 -6.24
CA LEU A 139 -4.50 -19.14 -5.10
C LEU A 139 -4.66 -18.16 -3.95
N PHE A 140 -3.67 -17.28 -3.72
CA PHE A 140 -3.76 -16.25 -2.69
C PHE A 140 -4.90 -15.27 -2.98
N VAL A 141 -4.98 -14.80 -4.22
CA VAL A 141 -6.08 -13.96 -4.71
C VAL A 141 -7.43 -14.63 -4.45
N LYS A 142 -7.62 -15.86 -4.95
CA LYS A 142 -8.90 -16.56 -4.90
C LYS A 142 -9.38 -16.80 -3.47
N LYS A 143 -8.47 -17.17 -2.56
CA LYS A 143 -8.82 -17.59 -1.19
C LYS A 143 -8.81 -16.47 -0.16
N TRP A 144 -8.08 -15.38 -0.42
CA TRP A 144 -7.79 -14.37 0.60
C TRP A 144 -8.09 -12.93 0.20
N ILE A 145 -8.34 -12.66 -1.08
CA ILE A 145 -8.61 -11.30 -1.58
C ILE A 145 -10.04 -11.22 -2.13
N ASP A 146 -10.36 -12.06 -3.11
CA ASP A 146 -11.65 -12.01 -3.84
C ASP A 146 -12.77 -12.80 -3.12
N CYS A 147 -12.47 -13.38 -1.96
CA CYS A 147 -13.42 -14.07 -1.09
C CYS A 147 -14.21 -13.13 -0.16
#